data_AF-A0AAU9SPJ9-F1
#
_entry.id   AF-A0AAU9SPJ9-F1
#
_cell.length_a   1.000
_cell.length_b   1.000
_cell.length_c   1.000
_cell.angle_alpha   90.00
_cell.angle_beta   90.00
_cell.angle_gamma   90.00
#
_symmetry.space_group_name_H-M   'P 1'
#
loop_
_entity.id
_entity.type
_entity.pdbx_description
1 polymer ?
#
loop_
_entity_poly.entity_id
_entity_poly.type
_entity_poly.pdbx_seq_one_letter_code
_entity_poly.pdbx_strand_id
1 'polypeptide(L)' 'HCGMANVIGLCLRAKLKDCVPLHYKVDIRVSPGTHADEVSGEDYKEKVIAALENPNPRQLVDECIVSNE' A
#
# COMPACT_ATOMS: atom_id res chain seq x y z
N HIS A 1 -7.50 -13.04 -4.64
CA HIS A 1 -7.42 -11.96 -3.65
C HIS A 1 -6.37 -12.28 -2.59
N CYS A 2 -5.14 -11.80 -2.77
CA CYS A 2 -4.10 -11.92 -1.75
C CYS A 2 -4.10 -10.67 -0.86
N GLY A 3 -4.60 -10.80 0.38
CA GLY A 3 -4.67 -9.68 1.31
C GLY A 3 -3.30 -9.10 1.68
N MET A 4 -2.25 -9.92 1.71
CA MET A 4 -0.90 -9.49 2.12
C MET A 4 -0.25 -8.54 1.12
N ALA A 5 -0.45 -8.75 -0.19
CA ALA A 5 0.07 -7.82 -1.20
C ALA A 5 -0.52 -6.41 -1.03
N ASN A 6 -1.79 -6.33 -0.61
CA ASN A 6 -2.44 -5.06 -0.33
C ASN A 6 -1.86 -4.40 0.94
N VAL A 7 -1.69 -5.15 2.03
CA VAL A 7 -1.08 -4.64 3.27
C VAL A 7 0.35 -4.14 3.02
N ILE A 8 1.18 -4.90 2.29
CA ILE A 8 2.55 -4.52 1.97
C ILE A 8 2.58 -3.17 1.23
N GLY A 9 1.83 -3.02 0.14
CA GLY A 9 1.87 -1.77 -0.60
C GLY A 9 1.20 -0.58 0.12
N LEU A 10 0.27 -0.83 1.05
CA LEU A 10 -0.23 0.20 1.99
C LEU A 10 0.88 0.71 2.91
N CYS A 11 1.66 -0.20 3.50
CA CYS A 11 2.78 0.15 4.37
C CYS A 11 3.87 0.93 3.59
N LEU A 12 4.20 0.49 2.37
CA LEU A 12 5.11 1.23 1.50
C LEU A 12 4.60 2.64 1.21
N ARG A 13 3.32 2.79 0.85
CA ARG A 13 2.75 4.11 0.54
C ARG A 13 2.78 5.04 1.76
N ALA A 14 2.51 4.53 2.96
CA ALA A 14 2.57 5.29 4.18
C ALA A 14 4.00 5.75 4.48
N LYS A 15 4.99 4.84 4.50
CA LYS A 15 6.40 5.20 4.72
C LYS A 15 6.92 6.17 3.66
N LEU A 16 6.60 5.94 2.38
CA LEU A 16 7.03 6.83 1.30
C LEU A 16 6.40 8.22 1.38
N LYS A 17 5.20 8.35 1.96
CA LYS A 17 4.58 9.66 2.19
C LYS A 17 5.35 10.49 3.22
N ASP A 18 5.95 9.86 4.22
CA ASP A 18 6.77 10.54 5.23
C ASP A 18 8.21 10.78 4.73
N CYS A 19 8.75 9.90 3.90
CA CYS A 19 10.12 10.02 3.38
C CYS A 19 10.25 10.89 2.12
N VAL A 20 9.19 11.00 1.31
CA VAL A 20 9.24 11.67 0.01
C VAL A 20 8.38 12.94 0.02
N PRO A 21 8.93 14.09 -0.42
CA PRO A 21 8.15 15.32 -0.51
C PRO A 21 6.89 15.18 -1.37
N LEU A 22 5.82 15.89 -1.00
CA LEU A 22 4.48 15.81 -1.59
C LEU A 22 4.41 16.10 -3.11
N HIS A 23 5.47 16.70 -3.68
CA HIS A 23 5.55 17.01 -5.11
C HIS A 23 5.96 15.81 -5.98
N TYR A 24 6.40 14.69 -5.38
CA TYR A 24 6.69 13.47 -6.12
C TYR A 24 5.46 12.56 -6.19
N LYS A 25 5.18 12.06 -7.40
CA LYS A 25 4.16 11.04 -7.62
C LYS A 25 4.78 9.66 -7.36
N VAL A 26 4.35 9.01 -6.28
CA VAL A 26 4.73 7.63 -5.97
C VAL A 26 3.73 6.67 -6.62
N ASP A 27 4.25 5.71 -7.36
CA ASP A 27 3.49 4.66 -8.04
C ASP A 27 4.04 3.30 -7.59
N ILE A 28 3.19 2.49 -6.95
CA ILE A 28 3.56 1.19 -6.39
C ILE A 28 2.88 0.13 -7.26
N ARG A 29 3.67 -0.81 -7.79
CA ARG A 29 3.19 -1.91 -8.61
C ARG A 29 3.79 -3.22 -8.16
N VAL A 30 3.02 -4.28 -8.29
CA VAL A 30 3.55 -5.63 -8.21
C VAL A 30 4.28 -5.93 -9.52
N SER A 31 5.40 -6.63 -9.45
CA SER A 31 6.15 -7.07 -10.63
C SER A 31 5.23 -7.89 -11.55
N PRO A 32 5.20 -7.58 -12.87
CA PRO A 32 4.31 -8.25 -13.80
C PRO A 32 4.63 -9.75 -13.91
N GLY A 33 3.58 -10.56 -14.12
CA GLY A 33 3.63 -12.02 -14.08
C GLY A 33 3.97 -12.66 -12.73
N THR A 34 4.10 -11.91 -11.64
CA THR A 34 4.60 -12.43 -10.35
C THR A 34 3.49 -12.78 -9.36
N HIS A 35 2.30 -12.22 -9.54
CA HIS A 35 1.22 -12.38 -8.57
C HIS A 35 -0.15 -12.41 -9.25
N ALA A 36 -1.06 -13.30 -8.88
CA ALA A 36 -2.34 -13.48 -9.59
C ALA A 36 -3.28 -12.25 -9.54
N ASP A 37 -3.03 -11.31 -8.62
CA ASP A 37 -3.82 -10.10 -8.37
C ASP A 37 -3.00 -8.86 -8.82
N GLU A 38 -2.50 -8.85 -10.05
CA GLU A 38 -1.83 -7.68 -10.63
C GLU A 38 -2.86 -6.59 -10.86
N VAL A 39 -3.06 -5.76 -9.85
CA VAL A 39 -3.97 -4.63 -9.92
C VAL A 39 -3.27 -3.51 -10.70
N SER A 40 -3.94 -3.02 -11.75
CA SER A 40 -3.48 -1.85 -12.51
C SER A 40 -3.34 -0.62 -11.60
N GLY A 41 -2.37 0.26 -11.88
CA GLY A 41 -1.98 1.34 -10.96
C GLY A 41 -3.11 2.28 -10.51
N GLU A 42 -4.15 2.48 -11.32
CA GLU A 42 -5.32 3.31 -10.94
C GLU A 42 -6.25 2.60 -9.95
N ASP A 43 -6.53 1.33 -10.24
CA ASP A 43 -7.39 0.46 -9.43
C ASP A 43 -6.74 0.20 -8.05
N TYR A 44 -5.41 0.19 -8.00
CA TYR A 44 -4.64 0.09 -6.74
C TYR A 44 -4.87 1.31 -5.85
N LYS A 45 -4.93 2.51 -6.42
CA LYS A 45 -5.12 3.75 -5.66
C LYS A 45 -6.49 3.78 -4.97
N GLU A 46 -7.56 3.41 -5.67
CA GLU A 46 -8.91 3.35 -5.09
C GLU A 46 -9.03 2.26 -4.04
N LYS A 47 -8.49 1.06 -4.30
CA LYS A 47 -8.47 -0.04 -3.32
C LYS A 47 -7.67 0.30 -2.08
N VAL A 48 -6.58 1.03 -2.22
CA VAL A 48 -5.77 1.52 -1.11
C VAL A 48 -6.55 2.52 -0.26
N ILE A 49 -7.26 3.47 -0.89
CA ILE A 49 -8.08 4.45 -0.15
C ILE A 49 -9.17 3.71 0.62
N ALA A 50 -9.90 2.82 -0.03
CA ALA A 50 -10.93 2.01 0.61
C ALA A 50 -10.35 1.17 1.76
N ALA A 51 -9.18 0.55 1.57
CA ALA A 51 -8.53 -0.23 2.63
C ALA A 51 -8.11 0.64 3.82
N LEU A 52 -7.63 1.88 3.61
CA LEU A 52 -7.30 2.78 4.72
C LEU A 52 -8.52 3.26 5.51
N GLU A 53 -9.72 3.23 4.93
CA GLU A 53 -10.97 3.51 5.65
C GLU A 53 -11.47 2.31 6.47
N ASN A 54 -10.96 1.11 6.20
CA ASN A 54 -11.33 -0.09 6.94
C ASN A 54 -10.42 -0.26 8.20
N PRO A 55 -11.00 -0.50 9.40
CA PRO A 55 -10.24 -0.54 10.65
C PRO A 55 -9.23 -1.69 10.73
N ASN A 56 -9.53 -2.85 10.15
CA ASN A 56 -8.65 -4.02 10.18
C ASN A 56 -7.32 -3.80 9.42
N PRO A 57 -7.31 -3.49 8.11
CA PRO A 57 -6.08 -3.19 7.39
C PRO A 57 -5.39 -1.91 7.89
N ARG A 58 -6.14 -0.92 8.41
CA ARG A 58 -5.55 0.27 9.04
C ARG A 58 -4.65 -0.08 10.21
N GLN A 59 -5.10 -0.93 11.13
CA GLN A 59 -4.30 -1.34 12.31
C GLN A 59 -3.02 -2.06 11.91
N LEU A 60 -3.10 -2.98 10.93
CA LEU A 60 -1.93 -3.69 10.42
C LEU A 60 -0.90 -2.75 9.77
N VAL A 61 -1.39 -1.73 9.06
CA VAL A 61 -0.52 -0.71 8.46
C VAL A 61 0.13 0.13 9.54
N ASP A 62 -0.61 0.54 10.56
CA ASP A 62 -0.12 1.33 11.70
C ASP A 62 0.98 0.57 12.47
N GLU A 63 0.77 -0.72 12.74
CA GLU A 63 1.79 -1.58 13.34
C GLU A 63 3.05 -1.66 12.47
N CYS A 64 2.90 -1.90 11.16
CA CYS A 64 4.02 -1.98 10.22
C CYS A 64 4.83 -0.69 10.06
N ILE A 65 4.20 0.49 10.19
CA ILE A 65 4.90 1.78 10.09
C ILE A 65 5.59 2.15 11.41
N VAL A 66 5.02 1.76 12.55
CA VAL A 66 5.59 1.98 13.89
C VAL A 66 6.77 1.05 14.18
N SER A 67 6.80 -0.16 13.60
CA SER A 67 8.00 -1.00 13.58
C SER A 67 9.11 -0.31 12.78
N ASN A 68 9.95 0.46 13.47
CA ASN A 68 11.17 1.08 12.98
C ASN A 68 12.38 0.63 13.81
N GLU A 69 12.40 -0.65 14.19
CA GLU A 69 13.61 -1.32 14.68
C GLU A 69 14.50 -1.74 13.51
#